data_AF-A0A951R744-F1
#
_entry.id   AF-A0A951R744-F1
#
_cell.length_a   1.000
_cell.length_b   1.000
_cell.length_c   1.000
_cell.angle_alpha   90.00
_cell.angle_beta   90.00
_cell.angle_gamma   90.00
#
_symmetry.space_group_name_H-M   'P 1'
#
loop_
_entity.id
_entity.type
_entity.pdbx_description
1 polymer ?
#
loop_
_entity_poly.entity_id
_entity_poly.type
_entity_poly.pdbx_seq_one_letter_code
_entity_poly.pdbx_strand_id
1 'polypeptide(L)'
;MLAILVLTLSPLSGDNKMKENQNNKPLTPEEKHVIENKGTETPFSGALLQEKREGVYVCRRCGETLYRSTDKFDSGCGWPSFDDEIPGKIKRVPDADGRRTEIICANCDAHLGHVFLNEGFTPKNTRHCVNSISMEFIPDAERTSAEAIFAGGCFWGVEYFMQQIKGVRSVISGYTGGKTKDPTYPEVSRGNTGHYEAVRIIYDPRIADYETLARTFFEIHDPTQKNGQGPDIGKQYRSAVFYMDAQQKAIAEKCISQLQANGYKVATRLLPASVFYPAEDYHQDYYVRKGTLPYCHSRVRRF
;
A
#
# COMPACT_ATOMS: atom_id res chain seq x y z
N MET A 1 62.03 29.49 10.77
CA MET A 1 61.85 28.06 11.09
C MET A 1 60.44 27.90 11.65
N LEU A 2 59.61 27.11 10.96
CA LEU A 2 58.44 26.30 11.40
C LEU A 2 57.41 26.91 12.40
N ALA A 3 56.09 26.70 12.30
CA ALA A 3 55.32 25.67 11.62
C ALA A 3 53.88 26.17 11.35
N ILE A 4 53.32 25.77 10.21
CA ILE A 4 51.90 25.94 9.86
C ILE A 4 51.15 24.73 10.44
N LEU A 5 50.17 24.98 11.30
CA LEU A 5 49.29 23.97 11.90
C LEU A 5 48.20 23.59 10.88
N VAL A 6 48.32 22.43 10.25
CA VAL A 6 47.28 21.87 9.38
C VAL A 6 46.28 21.12 10.26
N LEU A 7 45.08 21.69 10.43
CA LEU A 7 43.93 21.02 11.03
C LEU A 7 43.27 20.14 9.96
N THR A 8 43.51 18.83 10.03
CA THR A 8 42.78 17.84 9.23
C THR A 8 41.42 17.60 9.86
N LEU A 9 40.35 18.07 9.20
CA LEU A 9 38.98 17.68 9.49
C LEU A 9 38.74 16.28 8.90
N SER A 10 38.68 15.27 9.76
CA SER A 10 38.17 13.94 9.39
C SER A 10 36.64 14.02 9.19
N PRO A 11 36.08 13.47 8.11
CA PRO A 11 34.63 13.40 7.97
C PRO A 11 34.09 12.35 8.95
N LEU A 12 33.16 12.77 9.80
CA LEU A 12 32.33 11.87 10.59
C LEU A 12 31.51 11.03 9.60
N SER A 13 31.85 9.75 9.51
CA SER A 13 31.05 8.74 8.82
C SER A 13 29.62 8.82 9.30
N GLY A 14 28.69 9.07 8.37
CA GLY A 14 27.27 8.96 8.62
C GLY A 14 26.92 7.50 8.87
N ASP A 15 26.84 7.11 10.14
CA ASP A 15 26.26 5.84 10.54
C ASP A 15 24.80 5.84 10.10
N ASN A 16 24.54 4.99 9.11
CA ASN A 16 23.25 4.66 8.55
C ASN A 16 22.42 4.01 9.67
N LYS A 17 21.69 4.83 10.43
CA LYS A 17 20.78 4.37 11.49
C LYS A 17 19.83 3.32 10.90
N MET A 18 20.02 2.08 11.31
CA MET A 18 19.00 1.04 11.17
C MET A 18 17.69 1.60 11.72
N LYS A 19 16.64 1.58 10.90
CA LYS A 19 15.28 1.87 11.36
C LYS A 19 14.90 0.74 12.34
N GLU A 20 15.14 0.93 13.63
CA GLU A 20 14.53 0.09 14.66
C GLU A 20 13.02 0.27 14.56
N ASN A 21 12.38 -0.77 14.03
CA ASN A 21 10.94 -0.81 13.84
C ASN A 21 10.29 -1.02 15.22
N GLN A 22 9.67 0.04 15.76
CA GLN A 22 9.20 0.09 17.16
C GLN A 22 8.07 -0.88 17.54
N ASN A 23 7.68 -1.81 16.65
CA ASN A 23 6.54 -2.71 16.82
C ASN A 23 6.86 -4.20 16.57
N ASN A 24 8.12 -4.63 16.69
CA ASN A 24 8.46 -6.04 16.53
C ASN A 24 7.94 -6.88 17.71
N LYS A 25 7.10 -7.88 17.41
CA LYS A 25 6.65 -8.87 18.37
C LYS A 25 7.80 -9.81 18.75
N PRO A 26 7.88 -10.27 20.01
CA PRO A 26 8.84 -11.28 20.40
C PRO A 26 8.57 -12.60 19.66
N LEU A 27 9.66 -13.29 19.30
CA LEU A 27 9.63 -14.54 18.55
C LEU A 27 10.00 -15.73 19.43
N THR A 28 9.29 -16.85 19.29
CA THR A 28 9.68 -18.15 19.88
C THR A 28 10.97 -18.68 19.22
N PRO A 29 11.65 -19.69 19.81
CA PRO A 29 12.83 -20.30 19.18
C PRO A 29 12.57 -20.82 17.75
N GLU A 30 11.41 -21.43 17.52
CA GLU A 30 11.00 -21.97 16.21
C GLU A 30 10.72 -20.83 15.22
N GLU A 31 10.02 -19.78 15.67
CA GLU A 31 9.80 -18.57 14.88
C GLU A 31 11.12 -17.91 14.50
N LYS A 32 12.08 -17.78 15.43
CA LYS A 32 13.41 -17.24 15.13
C LYS A 32 14.17 -18.09 14.11
N HIS A 33 14.08 -19.41 14.23
CA HIS A 33 14.72 -20.33 13.28
C HIS A 33 14.26 -20.05 11.84
N VAL A 34 12.97 -19.82 11.63
CA VAL A 34 12.44 -19.53 10.28
C VAL A 34 12.63 -18.05 9.91
N ILE A 35 12.18 -17.12 10.75
CA ILE A 35 12.08 -15.69 10.44
C ILE A 35 13.43 -14.99 10.42
N GLU A 36 14.36 -15.32 11.32
CA GLU A 36 15.65 -14.65 11.44
C GLU A 36 16.78 -15.48 10.82
N ASN A 37 16.77 -16.80 11.06
CA ASN A 37 17.82 -17.70 10.58
C ASN A 37 17.51 -18.33 9.21
N LYS A 38 16.46 -17.85 8.52
CA LYS A 38 16.06 -18.27 7.16
C LYS A 38 15.82 -19.78 7.03
N GLY A 39 15.36 -20.41 8.10
CA GLY A 39 14.90 -21.79 8.10
C GLY A 39 13.62 -21.97 7.29
N THR A 40 13.20 -23.22 7.10
CA THR A 40 11.95 -23.55 6.41
C THR A 40 11.20 -24.60 7.23
N GLU A 41 9.89 -24.41 7.42
CA GLU A 41 9.04 -25.40 8.06
C GLU A 41 9.05 -26.72 7.29
N THR A 42 8.81 -27.84 7.96
CA THR A 42 8.57 -29.11 7.27
C THR A 42 7.33 -28.98 6.37
N PRO A 43 7.34 -29.55 5.14
CA PRO A 43 6.15 -29.54 4.29
C PRO A 43 4.98 -30.21 5.02
N PHE A 44 3.78 -29.68 4.80
CA PHE A 44 2.50 -30.13 5.37
C PHE A 44 2.32 -29.93 6.88
N SER A 45 3.25 -29.28 7.59
CA SER A 45 3.13 -29.07 9.04
C SER A 45 2.58 -27.70 9.44
N GLY A 46 2.57 -26.72 8.53
CA GLY A 46 2.26 -25.33 8.85
C GLY A 46 0.77 -25.09 9.16
N ALA A 47 0.48 -24.34 10.22
CA ALA A 47 -0.88 -24.08 10.70
C ALA A 47 -1.77 -23.34 9.69
N LEU A 48 -1.18 -22.56 8.78
CA LEU A 48 -1.91 -21.74 7.81
C LEU A 48 -2.08 -22.44 6.45
N LEU A 49 -1.59 -23.67 6.31
CA LEU A 49 -1.67 -24.41 5.05
C LEU A 49 -3.12 -24.57 4.58
N GLN A 50 -4.01 -24.97 5.47
CA GLN A 50 -5.43 -25.24 5.18
C GLN A 50 -6.37 -24.08 5.56
N GLU A 51 -5.83 -22.91 5.91
CA GLU A 51 -6.66 -21.73 6.17
C GLU A 51 -7.32 -21.26 4.87
N LYS A 52 -8.65 -21.06 4.93
CA LYS A 52 -9.52 -20.74 3.79
C LYS A 52 -10.54 -19.64 4.10
N ARG A 53 -10.58 -19.14 5.34
CA ARG A 53 -11.46 -18.03 5.70
C ARG A 53 -11.04 -16.75 4.96
N GLU A 54 -11.98 -15.83 4.81
CA GLU A 54 -11.69 -14.51 4.27
C GLU A 54 -10.94 -13.65 5.29
N GLY A 55 -9.87 -13.00 4.83
CA GLY A 55 -8.99 -12.23 5.70
C GLY A 55 -7.65 -11.91 5.04
N VAL A 56 -6.69 -11.57 5.89
CA VAL A 56 -5.34 -11.18 5.46
C VAL A 56 -4.28 -11.95 6.23
N TYR A 57 -3.14 -12.14 5.57
CA TYR A 57 -1.93 -12.71 6.17
C TYR A 57 -0.97 -11.58 6.46
N VAL A 58 -0.60 -11.42 7.72
CA VAL A 58 0.31 -10.38 8.19
C VAL A 58 1.65 -10.98 8.60
N CYS A 59 2.73 -10.21 8.50
CA CYS A 59 4.04 -10.61 8.99
C CYS A 59 3.97 -10.90 10.49
N ARG A 60 4.39 -12.10 10.90
CA ARG A 60 4.43 -12.49 12.33
C ARG A 60 5.26 -11.53 13.18
N ARG A 61 6.34 -10.98 12.62
CA ARG A 61 7.27 -10.09 13.34
C ARG A 61 6.72 -8.68 13.54
N CYS A 62 6.30 -7.99 12.47
CA CYS A 62 5.95 -6.57 12.54
C CYS A 62 4.47 -6.25 12.28
N GLY A 63 3.65 -7.25 11.92
CA GLY A 63 2.23 -7.06 11.63
C GLY A 63 1.91 -6.42 10.27
N GLU A 64 2.91 -6.23 9.40
CA GLU A 64 2.68 -5.71 8.03
C GLU A 64 1.76 -6.66 7.23
N THR A 65 0.76 -6.12 6.53
CA THR A 65 -0.12 -6.95 5.69
C THR A 65 0.61 -7.38 4.40
N LEU A 66 0.77 -8.69 4.23
CA LEU A 66 1.57 -9.29 3.15
C LEU A 66 0.71 -9.83 2.00
N TYR A 67 -0.37 -10.54 2.34
CA TYR A 67 -1.22 -11.25 1.37
C TYR A 67 -2.70 -11.16 1.76
N ARG A 68 -3.59 -11.41 0.79
CA ARG A 68 -5.04 -11.61 1.04
C ARG A 68 -5.40 -13.09 0.90
N SER A 69 -6.48 -13.50 1.56
CA SER A 69 -7.10 -14.83 1.37
C SER A 69 -7.40 -15.12 -0.10
N THR A 70 -7.82 -14.10 -0.86
CA THR A 70 -8.15 -14.21 -2.29
C THR A 70 -6.98 -14.54 -3.19
N ASP A 71 -5.75 -14.28 -2.74
CA ASP A 71 -4.53 -14.57 -3.50
C ASP A 71 -3.99 -15.97 -3.18
N LYS A 72 -4.55 -16.63 -2.15
CA LYS A 72 -4.12 -17.96 -1.71
C LYS A 72 -4.70 -19.05 -2.62
N PHE A 73 -3.86 -20.00 -3.00
CA PHE A 73 -4.26 -21.18 -3.75
C PHE A 73 -3.55 -22.45 -3.26
N ASP A 74 -4.03 -23.61 -3.69
CA ASP A 74 -3.38 -24.90 -3.40
C ASP A 74 -2.44 -25.28 -4.55
N SER A 75 -1.14 -25.36 -4.26
CA SER A 75 -0.10 -25.79 -5.21
C SER A 75 0.36 -27.23 -4.98
N GLY A 76 -0.11 -27.89 -3.91
CA GLY A 76 0.40 -29.18 -3.47
C GLY A 76 1.82 -29.17 -2.90
N CYS A 77 2.47 -28.01 -2.75
CA CYS A 77 3.88 -27.94 -2.32
C CYS A 77 4.09 -28.26 -0.83
N GLY A 78 3.03 -28.24 -0.01
CA GLY A 78 3.12 -28.45 1.44
C GLY A 78 3.23 -27.18 2.28
N TRP A 79 3.27 -26.01 1.67
CA TRP A 79 3.21 -24.70 2.35
C TRP A 79 2.11 -23.81 1.76
N PRO A 80 1.58 -22.84 2.52
CA PRO A 80 0.74 -21.78 1.97
C PRO A 80 1.31 -21.20 0.68
N SER A 81 0.48 -21.14 -0.36
CA SER A 81 0.86 -20.63 -1.68
C SER A 81 0.01 -19.44 -2.06
N PHE A 82 0.64 -18.35 -2.51
CA PHE A 82 -0.05 -17.14 -2.97
C PHE A 82 0.40 -16.77 -4.37
N ASP A 83 -0.51 -16.27 -5.21
CA ASP A 83 -0.20 -15.89 -6.59
C ASP A 83 -0.03 -14.38 -6.81
N ASP A 84 -0.23 -13.61 -5.74
CA ASP A 84 -0.04 -12.16 -5.69
C ASP A 84 0.43 -11.73 -4.29
N GLU A 85 0.79 -10.46 -4.16
CA GLU A 85 1.26 -9.86 -2.92
C GLU A 85 0.70 -8.43 -2.78
N ILE A 86 0.58 -7.92 -1.54
CA ILE A 86 0.28 -6.50 -1.37
C ILE A 86 1.47 -5.68 -1.92
N PRO A 87 1.25 -4.77 -2.90
CA PRO A 87 2.34 -4.08 -3.57
C PRO A 87 3.30 -3.35 -2.62
N GLY A 88 4.60 -3.61 -2.79
CA GLY A 88 5.66 -2.99 -1.99
C GLY A 88 5.82 -3.53 -0.57
N LYS A 89 5.05 -4.55 -0.17
CA LYS A 89 5.14 -5.14 1.19
C LYS A 89 6.11 -6.32 1.29
N ILE A 90 6.56 -6.83 0.16
CA ILE A 90 7.51 -7.94 0.06
C ILE A 90 8.69 -7.51 -0.80
N LYS A 91 9.90 -7.83 -0.34
CA LYS A 91 11.13 -7.69 -1.12
C LYS A 91 11.54 -9.06 -1.65
N ARG A 92 12.01 -9.08 -2.89
CA ARG A 92 12.55 -10.26 -3.58
C ARG A 92 14.07 -10.18 -3.59
N VAL A 93 14.75 -11.15 -2.98
CA VAL A 93 16.20 -11.18 -2.81
C VAL A 93 16.73 -12.48 -3.41
N PRO A 94 17.56 -12.44 -4.47
CA PRO A 94 18.18 -13.65 -5.00
C PRO A 94 19.02 -14.37 -3.93
N ASP A 95 18.89 -15.69 -3.85
CA ASP A 95 19.76 -16.53 -3.01
C ASP A 95 21.22 -16.39 -3.50
N ALA A 96 22.18 -16.72 -2.63
CA ALA A 96 23.62 -16.63 -2.96
C ALA A 96 24.03 -17.49 -4.18
N ASP A 97 23.29 -18.56 -4.48
CA ASP A 97 23.48 -19.41 -5.65
C ASP A 97 22.82 -18.87 -6.93
N GLY A 98 22.02 -17.81 -6.82
CA GLY A 98 21.26 -17.20 -7.91
C GLY A 98 20.11 -18.06 -8.47
N ARG A 99 19.81 -19.22 -7.86
CA ARG A 99 18.83 -20.18 -8.40
C ARG A 99 17.42 -19.92 -7.93
N ARG A 100 17.27 -19.43 -6.69
CA ARG A 100 15.97 -19.12 -6.09
C ARG A 100 15.92 -17.66 -5.66
N THR A 101 14.70 -17.16 -5.46
CA THR A 101 14.47 -15.80 -4.98
C THR A 101 13.75 -15.87 -3.64
N GLU A 102 14.47 -15.52 -2.58
CA GLU A 102 13.92 -15.32 -1.24
C GLU A 102 12.89 -14.19 -1.26
N ILE A 103 11.81 -14.36 -0.51
CA ILE A 103 10.86 -13.30 -0.20
C ILE A 103 10.97 -12.95 1.28
N ILE A 104 11.16 -11.67 1.55
CA ILE A 104 11.24 -11.11 2.91
C ILE A 104 10.22 -9.98 3.08
N CYS A 105 9.76 -9.76 4.30
CA CYS A 105 8.92 -8.62 4.62
C CYS A 105 9.68 -7.31 4.32
N ALA A 106 9.11 -6.42 3.50
CA ALA A 106 9.77 -5.17 3.13
C ALA A 106 10.01 -4.22 4.30
N ASN A 107 9.20 -4.36 5.37
CA ASN A 107 9.23 -3.47 6.53
C ASN A 107 10.25 -3.90 7.60
N CYS A 108 10.44 -5.20 7.85
CA CYS A 108 11.30 -5.69 8.93
C CYS A 108 12.33 -6.76 8.50
N ASP A 109 12.41 -7.05 7.20
CA ASP A 109 13.31 -8.03 6.59
C ASP A 109 13.16 -9.47 7.14
N ALA A 110 12.02 -9.76 7.80
CA ALA A 110 11.64 -11.10 8.22
C ALA A 110 11.58 -12.06 7.03
N HIS A 111 12.25 -13.21 7.14
CA HIS A 111 12.16 -14.29 6.15
C HIS A 111 10.74 -14.84 6.08
N LEU A 112 10.20 -14.94 4.85
CA LEU A 112 8.86 -15.48 4.60
C LEU A 112 8.94 -16.83 3.88
N GLY A 113 9.81 -16.95 2.88
CA GLY A 113 9.96 -18.15 2.06
C GLY A 113 10.61 -17.81 0.71
N HIS A 114 10.11 -18.41 -0.37
CA HIS A 114 10.62 -18.19 -1.72
C HIS A 114 9.49 -17.92 -2.74
N VAL A 115 9.81 -17.18 -3.80
CA VAL A 115 8.93 -16.99 -4.95
C VAL A 115 9.43 -17.75 -6.17
N PHE A 116 8.50 -18.37 -6.87
CA PHE A 116 8.71 -19.13 -8.10
C PHE A 116 7.88 -18.53 -9.22
N LEU A 117 8.43 -18.45 -10.42
CA LEU A 117 7.79 -17.82 -11.59
C LEU A 117 7.66 -18.83 -12.72
N ASN A 118 6.64 -18.65 -13.57
CA ASN A 118 6.40 -19.41 -14.81
C ASN A 118 6.13 -20.90 -14.61
N GLU A 119 5.52 -21.28 -13.48
CA GLU A 119 5.14 -22.68 -13.21
C GLU A 119 3.76 -23.08 -13.74
N GLY A 120 2.94 -22.13 -14.20
CA GLY A 120 1.65 -22.43 -14.82
C GLY A 120 0.47 -22.67 -13.86
N PHE A 121 0.66 -22.48 -12.54
CA PHE A 121 -0.41 -22.73 -11.56
C PHE A 121 -1.59 -21.76 -11.66
N THR A 122 -1.33 -20.48 -11.94
CA THR A 122 -2.36 -19.44 -12.07
C THR A 122 -2.05 -18.52 -13.26
N PRO A 123 -3.01 -17.71 -13.74
CA PRO A 123 -2.76 -16.74 -14.81
C PRO A 123 -1.63 -15.75 -14.52
N LYS A 124 -1.35 -15.45 -13.25
CA LYS A 124 -0.25 -14.56 -12.83
C LYS A 124 1.12 -15.24 -12.90
N ASN A 125 1.16 -16.57 -13.11
CA ASN A 125 2.39 -17.37 -13.24
C ASN A 125 3.42 -17.09 -12.14
N THR A 126 2.93 -16.82 -10.94
CA THR A 126 3.73 -16.47 -9.76
C THR A 126 3.23 -17.34 -8.61
N ARG A 127 4.16 -17.91 -7.84
CA ARG A 127 3.86 -18.68 -6.64
C ARG A 127 4.80 -18.29 -5.51
N HIS A 128 4.26 -17.62 -4.52
CA HIS A 128 4.89 -17.37 -3.23
C HIS A 128 4.69 -18.61 -2.38
N CYS A 129 5.76 -19.34 -2.08
CA CYS A 129 5.75 -20.49 -1.19
C CYS A 129 6.20 -20.02 0.19
N VAL A 130 5.26 -19.92 1.13
CA VAL A 130 5.46 -19.14 2.36
C VAL A 130 5.35 -20.01 3.60
N ASN A 131 6.28 -19.83 4.53
CA ASN A 131 6.20 -20.45 5.85
C ASN A 131 4.99 -19.89 6.62
N SER A 132 4.10 -20.77 7.07
CA SER A 132 3.00 -20.43 7.98
C SER A 132 3.51 -19.70 9.22
N ILE A 133 4.59 -20.19 9.84
CA ILE A 133 5.14 -19.62 11.08
C ILE A 133 5.68 -18.19 10.91
N SER A 134 5.95 -17.77 9.68
CA SER A 134 6.38 -16.39 9.37
C SER A 134 5.22 -15.39 9.30
N MET A 135 3.98 -15.88 9.40
CA MET A 135 2.75 -15.09 9.25
C MET A 135 1.76 -15.33 10.39
N GLU A 136 0.85 -14.38 10.55
CA GLU A 136 -0.39 -14.56 11.30
C GLU A 136 -1.58 -14.31 10.36
N PHE A 137 -2.67 -15.04 10.53
CA PHE A 137 -3.92 -14.79 9.79
C PHE A 137 -4.88 -13.96 10.63
N ILE A 138 -5.43 -12.90 10.02
CA ILE A 138 -6.46 -12.04 10.63
C ILE A 138 -7.73 -12.16 9.79
N PRO A 139 -8.81 -12.77 10.32
CA PRO A 139 -10.11 -12.82 9.63
C PRO A 139 -10.67 -11.42 9.36
N ASP A 140 -11.36 -11.22 8.24
CA ASP A 140 -11.90 -9.90 7.89
C ASP A 140 -12.84 -9.32 8.96
N ALA A 141 -13.62 -10.17 9.63
CA ALA A 141 -14.51 -9.75 10.72
C ALA A 141 -13.75 -9.19 11.95
N GLU A 142 -12.49 -9.56 12.13
CA GLU A 142 -11.64 -9.13 13.24
C GLU A 142 -10.70 -7.99 12.83
N ARG A 143 -10.67 -7.63 11.53
CA ARG A 143 -9.81 -6.56 11.06
C ARG A 143 -10.21 -5.24 11.68
N THR A 144 -9.23 -4.60 12.29
CA THR A 144 -9.36 -3.26 12.85
C THR A 144 -8.70 -2.20 11.97
N SER A 145 -8.08 -2.62 10.87
CA SER A 145 -7.36 -1.76 9.95
C SER A 145 -7.52 -2.24 8.49
N ALA A 146 -7.84 -1.30 7.61
CA ALA A 146 -7.93 -1.47 6.17
C ALA A 146 -7.43 -0.22 5.45
N GLU A 147 -7.11 -0.40 4.17
CA GLU A 147 -6.49 0.64 3.35
C GLU A 147 -7.30 0.91 2.08
N ALA A 148 -7.39 2.18 1.70
CA ALA A 148 -7.97 2.65 0.44
C ALA A 148 -7.08 3.74 -0.16
N ILE A 149 -6.99 3.79 -1.49
CA ILE A 149 -6.17 4.80 -2.20
C ILE A 149 -7.02 5.48 -3.28
N PHE A 150 -7.11 6.81 -3.18
CA PHE A 150 -7.89 7.65 -4.10
C PHE A 150 -7.07 8.83 -4.61
N ALA A 151 -7.27 9.21 -5.88
CA ALA A 151 -6.74 10.42 -6.50
C ALA A 151 -7.90 11.22 -7.08
N GLY A 152 -8.04 12.49 -6.73
CA GLY A 152 -9.22 13.29 -7.07
C GLY A 152 -8.92 14.78 -7.27
N GLY A 153 -7.73 15.11 -7.76
CA GLY A 153 -7.22 16.48 -7.82
C GLY A 153 -6.11 16.74 -6.81
N CYS A 154 -5.95 18.00 -6.41
CA CYS A 154 -5.05 18.38 -5.32
C CYS A 154 -5.33 17.52 -4.06
N PHE A 155 -4.33 16.76 -3.63
CA PHE A 155 -4.50 15.79 -2.54
C PHE A 155 -4.87 16.43 -1.19
N TRP A 156 -4.62 17.73 -0.98
CA TRP A 156 -4.92 18.42 0.28
C TRP A 156 -6.42 18.50 0.52
N GLY A 157 -7.20 18.74 -0.55
CA GLY A 157 -8.65 18.76 -0.44
C GLY A 157 -9.22 17.36 -0.21
N VAL A 158 -8.66 16.36 -0.89
CA VAL A 158 -9.05 14.96 -0.71
C VAL A 158 -8.74 14.49 0.72
N GLU A 159 -7.53 14.79 1.22
CA GLU A 159 -7.10 14.51 2.59
C GLU A 159 -8.05 15.13 3.60
N TYR A 160 -8.30 16.44 3.49
CA TYR A 160 -9.16 17.19 4.39
C TYR A 160 -10.55 16.55 4.55
N PHE A 161 -11.22 16.20 3.44
CA PHE A 161 -12.57 15.62 3.53
C PHE A 161 -12.55 14.17 4.00
N MET A 162 -11.55 13.38 3.63
CA MET A 162 -11.44 11.98 4.03
C MET A 162 -11.17 11.82 5.53
N GLN A 163 -10.40 12.73 6.12
CA GLN A 163 -10.13 12.75 7.56
C GLN A 163 -11.38 12.94 8.42
N GLN A 164 -12.44 13.51 7.87
CA GLN A 164 -13.68 13.78 8.60
C GLN A 164 -14.60 12.55 8.71
N ILE A 165 -14.32 11.47 7.98
CA ILE A 165 -15.15 10.28 7.98
C ILE A 165 -14.92 9.51 9.28
N LYS A 166 -15.99 9.31 10.06
CA LYS A 166 -15.93 8.49 11.28
C LYS A 166 -15.42 7.09 10.95
N GLY A 167 -14.37 6.64 11.63
CA GLY A 167 -13.73 5.34 11.37
C GLY A 167 -12.45 5.44 10.56
N VAL A 168 -12.21 6.56 9.86
CA VAL A 168 -10.89 6.88 9.31
C VAL A 168 -9.95 7.23 10.46
N ARG A 169 -8.77 6.61 10.46
CA ARG A 169 -7.73 6.78 11.50
C ARG A 169 -6.58 7.65 11.03
N SER A 170 -6.23 7.56 9.75
CA SER A 170 -5.15 8.33 9.14
C SER A 170 -5.42 8.51 7.65
N VAL A 171 -5.06 9.68 7.12
CA VAL A 171 -5.03 9.95 5.68
C VAL A 171 -3.68 10.57 5.38
N ILE A 172 -2.96 10.00 4.43
CA ILE A 172 -1.59 10.38 4.08
C ILE A 172 -1.59 10.84 2.63
N SER A 173 -1.18 12.07 2.38
CA SER A 173 -0.98 12.62 1.04
C SER A 173 0.29 12.04 0.40
N GLY A 174 0.25 11.74 -0.90
CA GLY A 174 1.38 11.11 -1.60
C GLY A 174 1.17 10.88 -3.08
N TYR A 175 2.04 10.03 -3.65
CA TYR A 175 2.17 9.80 -5.08
C TYR A 175 2.08 8.31 -5.42
N THR A 176 1.32 7.95 -6.44
CA THR A 176 1.21 6.54 -6.90
C THR A 176 0.80 6.46 -8.38
N GLY A 177 0.86 5.27 -8.98
CA GLY A 177 0.44 5.00 -10.36
C GLY A 177 1.44 5.41 -11.46
N GLY A 178 2.53 6.09 -11.09
CA GLY A 178 3.61 6.50 -11.99
C GLY A 178 4.76 5.50 -12.09
N LYS A 179 5.80 5.89 -12.81
CA LYS A 179 6.98 5.04 -13.10
C LYS A 179 8.24 5.45 -12.32
N THR A 180 8.28 6.68 -11.82
CA THR A 180 9.44 7.21 -11.10
C THR A 180 9.50 6.61 -9.70
N LYS A 181 10.66 6.09 -9.30
CA LYS A 181 10.86 5.61 -7.93
C LYS A 181 11.18 6.80 -7.02
N ASP A 182 10.64 6.76 -5.80
CA ASP A 182 10.85 7.78 -4.75
C ASP A 182 10.68 9.23 -5.27
N PRO A 183 9.56 9.54 -5.95
CA PRO A 183 9.38 10.83 -6.59
C PRO A 183 9.23 11.97 -5.57
N THR A 184 9.78 13.12 -5.90
CA THR A 184 9.61 14.38 -5.12
C THR A 184 8.48 15.25 -5.70
N TYR A 185 7.93 16.15 -4.90
CA TYR A 185 6.90 17.08 -5.38
C TYR A 185 7.31 17.89 -6.63
N PRO A 186 8.53 18.45 -6.73
CA PRO A 186 8.98 19.15 -7.94
C PRO A 186 9.02 18.26 -9.19
N GLU A 187 9.23 16.95 -9.04
CA GLU A 187 9.21 16.02 -10.17
C GLU A 187 7.79 15.71 -10.60
N VAL A 188 6.89 15.44 -9.64
CA VAL A 188 5.48 15.13 -9.91
C VAL A 188 4.75 16.32 -10.51
N SER A 189 4.97 17.53 -9.98
CA SER A 189 4.35 18.77 -10.49
C SER A 189 4.72 19.09 -11.94
N ARG A 190 5.89 18.64 -12.43
CA ARG A 190 6.28 18.74 -13.86
C ARG A 190 5.46 17.82 -14.77
N GLY A 191 4.77 16.82 -14.22
CA GLY A 191 3.81 15.96 -14.94
C GLY A 191 4.41 14.80 -15.75
N ASN A 192 5.73 14.59 -15.69
CA ASN A 192 6.42 13.57 -16.51
C ASN A 192 6.67 12.24 -15.78
N THR A 193 6.43 12.18 -14.47
CA THR A 193 6.64 10.95 -13.67
C THR A 193 5.53 9.92 -13.87
N GLY A 194 4.38 10.35 -14.37
CA GLY A 194 3.16 9.55 -14.50
C GLY A 194 2.40 9.35 -13.20
N HIS A 195 2.88 9.88 -12.07
CA HIS A 195 2.19 9.78 -10.79
C HIS A 195 0.93 10.65 -10.75
N TYR A 196 -0.01 10.17 -9.96
CA TYR A 196 -1.17 10.91 -9.46
C TYR A 196 -0.82 11.49 -8.09
N GLU A 197 -1.30 12.70 -7.79
CA GLU A 197 -1.51 13.10 -6.40
C GLU A 197 -2.67 12.28 -5.86
N ALA A 198 -2.40 11.53 -4.78
CA ALA A 198 -3.32 10.60 -4.19
C ALA A 198 -3.26 10.67 -2.67
N VAL A 199 -4.28 10.13 -2.02
CA VAL A 199 -4.27 9.89 -0.58
C VAL A 199 -4.34 8.40 -0.29
N ARG A 200 -3.58 7.96 0.70
CA ARG A 200 -3.70 6.65 1.32
C ARG A 200 -4.47 6.79 2.63
N ILE A 201 -5.58 6.09 2.74
CA ILE A 201 -6.51 6.15 3.88
C ILE A 201 -6.38 4.86 4.67
N ILE A 202 -6.09 4.98 5.96
CA ILE A 202 -6.15 3.88 6.92
C ILE A 202 -7.42 4.03 7.75
N TYR A 203 -8.28 3.02 7.75
CA TYR A 203 -9.59 3.06 8.41
C TYR A 203 -9.91 1.76 9.16
N ASP A 204 -10.82 1.83 10.13
CA ASP A 204 -11.38 0.67 10.82
C ASP A 204 -12.59 0.15 10.03
N PRO A 205 -12.50 -1.03 9.37
CA PRO A 205 -13.58 -1.54 8.53
C PRO A 205 -14.84 -1.93 9.32
N ARG A 206 -14.76 -1.98 10.67
CA ARG A 206 -15.91 -2.21 11.54
C ARG A 206 -16.72 -0.94 11.84
N ILE A 207 -16.15 0.23 11.51
CA ILE A 207 -16.77 1.55 11.75
C ILE A 207 -17.16 2.22 10.42
N ALA A 208 -16.30 2.12 9.40
CA ALA A 208 -16.57 2.61 8.05
C ALA A 208 -16.23 1.55 7.01
N ASP A 209 -17.10 1.32 6.04
CA ASP A 209 -16.82 0.41 4.93
C ASP A 209 -16.20 1.14 3.72
N TYR A 210 -15.67 0.35 2.79
CA TYR A 210 -15.05 0.89 1.57
C TYR A 210 -16.05 1.64 0.68
N GLU A 211 -17.32 1.22 0.64
CA GLU A 211 -18.37 1.88 -0.15
C GLU A 211 -18.62 3.30 0.36
N THR A 212 -18.61 3.52 1.67
CA THR A 212 -18.72 4.85 2.30
C THR A 212 -17.56 5.76 1.87
N LEU A 213 -16.33 5.23 1.88
CA LEU A 213 -15.15 5.99 1.42
C LEU A 213 -15.24 6.30 -0.07
N ALA A 214 -15.58 5.32 -0.90
CA ALA A 214 -15.70 5.48 -2.35
C ALA A 214 -16.80 6.49 -2.73
N ARG A 215 -17.98 6.41 -2.10
CA ARG A 215 -19.05 7.39 -2.31
C ARG A 215 -18.61 8.78 -1.90
N THR A 216 -17.98 8.93 -0.74
CA THR A 216 -17.45 10.22 -0.30
C THR A 216 -16.41 10.77 -1.27
N PHE A 217 -15.49 9.94 -1.76
CA PHE A 217 -14.53 10.31 -2.80
C PHE A 217 -15.23 10.92 -4.02
N PHE A 218 -16.26 10.24 -4.53
CA PHE A 218 -17.05 10.74 -5.66
C PHE A 218 -17.87 11.98 -5.34
N GLU A 219 -18.13 12.30 -4.07
CA GLU A 219 -18.86 13.50 -3.63
C GLU A 219 -17.95 14.73 -3.46
N ILE A 220 -16.65 14.58 -3.22
CA ILE A 220 -15.76 15.69 -2.81
C ILE A 220 -14.97 16.35 -3.95
N HIS A 221 -15.02 15.80 -5.18
CA HIS A 221 -14.40 16.35 -6.38
C HIS A 221 -15.36 16.30 -7.58
N ASP A 222 -15.00 16.82 -8.76
CA ASP A 222 -15.77 16.63 -9.99
C ASP A 222 -15.28 15.38 -10.73
N PRO A 223 -15.98 14.24 -10.65
CA PRO A 223 -15.53 13.01 -11.28
C PRO A 223 -15.69 13.01 -12.81
N THR A 224 -16.22 14.08 -13.41
CA THR A 224 -16.42 14.21 -14.87
C THR A 224 -15.30 14.99 -15.55
N GLN A 225 -14.49 15.73 -14.79
CA GLN A 225 -13.39 16.52 -15.32
C GLN A 225 -12.22 15.62 -15.76
N LYS A 226 -11.87 15.67 -17.06
CA LYS A 226 -10.91 14.73 -17.67
C LYS A 226 -9.43 15.07 -17.45
N ASN A 227 -9.12 16.35 -17.31
CA ASN A 227 -7.75 16.88 -17.39
C ASN A 227 -7.20 17.42 -16.05
N GLY A 228 -7.91 17.17 -14.94
CA GLY A 228 -7.54 17.68 -13.63
C GLY A 228 -8.77 17.85 -12.75
N GLN A 229 -8.70 18.75 -11.77
CA GLN A 229 -9.79 19.07 -10.85
C GLN A 229 -9.87 20.58 -10.60
N GLY A 230 -11.02 21.19 -10.89
CA GLY A 230 -11.20 22.63 -10.75
C GLY A 230 -10.14 23.42 -11.53
N PRO A 231 -9.44 24.38 -10.92
CA PRO A 231 -8.36 25.13 -11.57
C PRO A 231 -7.04 24.34 -11.71
N ASP A 232 -6.91 23.21 -11.01
CA ASP A 232 -5.68 22.41 -11.01
C ASP A 232 -5.68 21.45 -12.20
N ILE A 233 -5.05 21.87 -13.30
CA ILE A 233 -5.00 21.14 -14.57
C ILE A 233 -3.66 20.45 -14.75
N GLY A 234 -3.67 19.13 -14.93
CA GLY A 234 -2.45 18.32 -15.02
C GLY A 234 -2.75 16.82 -14.94
N LYS A 235 -1.82 16.00 -15.43
CA LYS A 235 -1.97 14.53 -15.39
C LYS A 235 -2.02 14.02 -13.94
N GLN A 236 -1.27 14.67 -13.04
CA GLN A 236 -1.20 14.37 -11.63
C GLN A 236 -2.52 14.63 -10.88
N TYR A 237 -3.39 15.50 -11.40
CA TYR A 237 -4.67 15.88 -10.79
C TYR A 237 -5.86 15.09 -11.32
N ARG A 238 -5.64 14.08 -12.16
CA ARG A 238 -6.73 13.28 -12.73
C ARG A 238 -7.40 12.42 -11.68
N SER A 239 -8.69 12.15 -11.86
CA SER A 239 -9.45 11.27 -10.99
C SER A 239 -9.11 9.79 -11.23
N ALA A 240 -8.76 9.07 -10.15
CA ALA A 240 -8.56 7.63 -10.17
C ALA A 240 -8.86 6.98 -8.81
N VAL A 241 -9.40 5.76 -8.85
CA VAL A 241 -9.48 4.84 -7.71
C VAL A 241 -8.42 3.75 -7.91
N PHE A 242 -7.54 3.60 -6.91
CA PHE A 242 -6.49 2.58 -6.92
C PHE A 242 -6.96 1.38 -6.09
N TYR A 243 -7.60 0.41 -6.74
CA TYR A 243 -8.18 -0.76 -6.06
C TYR A 243 -7.10 -1.75 -5.65
N MET A 244 -7.17 -2.23 -4.41
CA MET A 244 -6.20 -3.19 -3.86
C MET A 244 -6.64 -4.65 -3.99
N ASP A 245 -7.91 -4.88 -4.33
CA ASP A 245 -8.51 -6.20 -4.52
C ASP A 245 -9.75 -6.13 -5.43
N ALA A 246 -10.30 -7.30 -5.76
CA ALA A 246 -11.47 -7.42 -6.62
C ALA A 246 -12.74 -6.81 -5.98
N GLN A 247 -12.86 -6.85 -4.66
CA GLN A 247 -14.01 -6.31 -3.95
C GLN A 247 -14.04 -4.78 -4.02
N GLN A 248 -12.90 -4.13 -3.75
CA GLN A 248 -12.74 -2.68 -3.91
C GLN A 248 -13.02 -2.24 -5.35
N LYS A 249 -12.53 -3.00 -6.33
CA LYS A 249 -12.82 -2.74 -7.74
C LYS A 249 -14.32 -2.81 -8.03
N ALA A 250 -15.00 -3.89 -7.62
CA ALA A 250 -16.42 -4.08 -7.85
C ALA A 250 -17.27 -2.97 -7.19
N ILE A 251 -16.91 -2.55 -5.96
CA ILE A 251 -17.59 -1.44 -5.28
C ILE A 251 -17.38 -0.11 -6.03
N ALA A 252 -16.16 0.14 -6.52
CA ALA A 252 -15.89 1.34 -7.31
C ALA A 252 -16.65 1.34 -8.65
N GLU A 253 -16.72 0.19 -9.34
CA GLU A 253 -17.52 0.01 -10.56
C GLU A 253 -19.02 0.23 -10.30
N LYS A 254 -19.54 -0.28 -9.17
CA LYS A 254 -20.91 -0.04 -8.72
C LYS A 254 -21.19 1.45 -8.52
N CYS A 255 -20.29 2.17 -7.84
CA CYS A 255 -20.42 3.62 -7.63
C CYS A 255 -20.41 4.38 -8.97
N ILE A 256 -19.48 4.06 -9.87
CA ILE A 256 -19.41 4.67 -11.21
C ILE A 256 -20.70 4.42 -11.99
N SER A 257 -21.22 3.19 -11.96
CA SER A 257 -22.45 2.82 -12.67
C SER A 257 -23.66 3.60 -12.15
N GLN A 258 -23.77 3.78 -10.82
CA GLN A 258 -24.82 4.61 -10.22
C GLN A 258 -24.73 6.08 -10.65
N LEU A 259 -23.52 6.65 -10.69
CA LEU A 259 -23.31 8.03 -11.17
C LEU A 259 -23.67 8.15 -12.66
N GLN A 260 -23.29 7.18 -13.48
CA GLN A 260 -23.64 7.18 -14.91
C GLN A 260 -25.16 7.09 -15.12
N ALA A 261 -25.87 6.28 -14.33
CA ALA A 261 -27.33 6.23 -14.33
C ALA A 261 -27.96 7.58 -13.93
N ASN A 262 -27.29 8.35 -13.07
CA ASN A 262 -27.67 9.71 -12.69
C ASN A 262 -27.25 10.79 -13.72
N GLY A 263 -26.74 10.39 -14.90
CA GLY A 263 -26.39 11.29 -16.00
C GLY A 263 -24.97 11.84 -16.00
N TYR A 264 -24.12 11.43 -15.05
CA TYR A 264 -22.73 11.89 -14.99
C TYR A 264 -21.85 11.17 -16.01
N LYS A 265 -21.07 11.93 -16.78
CA LYS A 265 -20.02 11.39 -17.68
C LYS A 265 -18.73 11.16 -16.90
N VAL A 266 -18.72 10.12 -16.06
CA VAL A 266 -17.60 9.81 -15.17
C VAL A 266 -16.30 9.56 -15.95
N ALA A 267 -15.26 10.32 -15.61
CA ALA A 267 -13.90 10.26 -16.17
C ALA A 267 -12.90 9.54 -15.24
N THR A 268 -13.30 9.22 -14.00
CA THR A 268 -12.50 8.49 -13.02
C THR A 268 -12.03 7.15 -13.57
N ARG A 269 -10.73 6.88 -13.44
CA ARG A 269 -10.13 5.60 -13.84
C ARG A 269 -10.10 4.62 -12.68
N LEU A 270 -10.32 3.34 -12.97
CA LEU A 270 -10.05 2.26 -12.02
C LEU A 270 -8.71 1.64 -12.37
N LEU A 271 -7.73 1.76 -11.48
CA LEU A 271 -6.37 1.28 -11.67
C LEU A 271 -6.03 0.31 -10.54
N PRO A 272 -5.28 -0.79 -10.80
CA PRO A 272 -4.76 -1.59 -9.71
C PRO A 272 -3.83 -0.74 -8.85
N ALA A 273 -3.88 -0.93 -7.53
CA ALA A 273 -2.98 -0.27 -6.60
C ALA A 273 -1.52 -0.60 -6.94
N SER A 274 -0.66 0.39 -6.78
CA SER A 274 0.79 0.27 -6.97
C SER A 274 1.50 0.86 -5.75
N VAL A 275 2.83 0.90 -5.76
CA VAL A 275 3.60 1.50 -4.66
C VAL A 275 3.11 2.93 -4.41
N PHE A 276 2.84 3.22 -3.14
CA PHE A 276 2.45 4.54 -2.67
C PHE A 276 3.64 5.19 -1.97
N TYR A 277 4.05 6.36 -2.47
CA TYR A 277 5.13 7.17 -1.92
C TYR A 277 4.52 8.31 -1.12
N PRO A 278 4.66 8.35 0.22
CA PRO A 278 4.23 9.50 1.01
C PRO A 278 4.89 10.78 0.50
N ALA A 279 4.11 11.84 0.37
CA ALA A 279 4.63 13.18 0.08
C ALA A 279 5.36 13.76 1.29
N GLU A 280 6.13 14.81 1.06
CA GLU A 280 6.89 15.53 2.07
C GLU A 280 6.00 16.03 3.24
N ASP A 281 6.55 16.12 4.45
CA ASP A 281 5.80 16.43 5.68
C ASP A 281 5.04 17.76 5.64
N TYR A 282 5.45 18.71 4.81
CA TYR A 282 4.75 19.98 4.66
C TYR A 282 3.46 19.87 3.81
N HIS A 283 3.26 18.76 3.09
CA HIS A 283 2.02 18.46 2.38
C HIS A 283 0.98 17.78 3.28
N GLN A 284 1.39 17.15 4.38
CA GLN A 284 0.49 16.42 5.27
C GLN A 284 -0.30 17.41 6.15
N ASP A 285 -1.60 17.13 6.32
CA ASP A 285 -2.55 17.91 7.13
C ASP A 285 -2.61 19.40 6.71
N TYR A 286 -2.43 19.70 5.43
CA TYR A 286 -2.16 21.07 4.98
C TYR A 286 -3.24 22.06 5.42
N TYR A 287 -4.52 21.77 5.12
CA TYR A 287 -5.64 22.66 5.48
C TYR A 287 -5.89 22.73 6.98
N VAL A 288 -5.71 21.62 7.69
CA VAL A 288 -5.82 21.58 9.16
C VAL A 288 -4.76 22.48 9.80
N ARG A 289 -3.50 22.37 9.36
CA ARG A 289 -2.38 23.20 9.85
C ARG A 289 -2.52 24.67 9.50
N LYS A 290 -3.11 24.98 8.34
CA LYS A 290 -3.36 26.36 7.90
C LYS A 290 -4.64 26.96 8.50
N GLY A 291 -5.55 26.16 9.04
CA GLY A 291 -6.85 26.63 9.52
C GLY A 291 -7.72 27.22 8.40
N THR A 292 -7.62 26.67 7.18
CA THR A 292 -8.34 27.16 5.99
C THR A 292 -9.15 26.03 5.35
N LEU A 293 -10.07 26.38 4.45
CA LEU A 293 -10.91 25.42 3.72
C LEU A 293 -10.33 25.13 2.33
N PRO A 294 -10.58 23.93 1.77
CA PRO A 294 -10.20 23.61 0.40
C PRO A 294 -10.76 24.57 -0.64
N TYR A 295 -9.91 25.08 -1.54
CA TYR A 295 -10.37 25.96 -2.64
C TYR A 295 -10.89 25.17 -3.86
N CYS A 296 -10.34 23.98 -4.13
CA CYS A 296 -10.61 23.18 -5.33
C CYS A 296 -11.55 21.98 -5.10
N HIS A 297 -11.91 21.72 -3.83
CA HIS A 297 -12.78 20.61 -3.42
C HIS A 297 -13.95 21.12 -2.61
N SER A 298 -15.13 20.59 -2.89
CA SER A 298 -16.34 20.80 -2.12
C SER A 298 -17.19 19.54 -2.17
N ARG A 299 -17.97 19.30 -1.11
CA ARG A 299 -18.84 18.13 -1.06
C ARG A 299 -20.16 18.43 -1.77
N VAL A 300 -20.44 17.67 -2.82
CA VAL A 300 -21.71 17.64 -3.55
C VAL A 300 -22.30 16.26 -3.41
N ARG A 301 -23.53 16.16 -2.91
CA ARG A 301 -24.23 14.87 -2.81
C ARG A 301 -24.58 14.37 -4.20
N ARG A 302 -24.15 13.14 -4.54
CA ARG A 302 -24.34 12.55 -5.88
C ARG A 302 -25.09 11.22 -5.89
N PHE A 303 -25.35 10.67 -4.70
CA PHE A 303 -26.00 9.38 -4.52
C PHE A 303 -27.15 9.41 -3.49
#